data_AF-A0A1F4YMB6-F1
#
_entry.id   AF-A0A1F4YMB6-F1
#
_cell.length_a   1.000
_cell.length_b   1.000
_cell.length_c   1.000
_cell.angle_alpha   90.00
_cell.angle_beta   90.00
_cell.angle_gamma   90.00
#
_symmetry.space_group_name_H-M   'P 1'
#
loop_
_entity.id
_entity.type
_entity.pdbx_description
1 polymer ?
#
loop_
_entity_poly.entity_id
_entity_poly.type
_entity_poly.pdbx_seq_one_letter_code
_entity_poly.pdbx_strand_id
1 'polypeptide(L)'
;MPNTFTVTLPGNWKARWPEIRDAAEKYKFKVIRDGNEIDFDGLGVAGNIKVAGNTAHVTIDRKPFFLSTSLIAHYVTNFLTKYG
;
A
#
# COMPACT_ATOMS: atom_id res chain seq x y z
N MET A 1 -15.39 -9.36 3.80
CA MET A 1 -14.15 -10.16 3.72
C MET A 1 -13.02 -9.20 3.36
N PRO A 2 -11.91 -9.18 4.11
CA PRO A 2 -10.74 -8.41 3.72
C PRO A 2 -10.27 -8.89 2.35
N ASN A 3 -10.02 -7.95 1.45
CA ASN A 3 -9.48 -8.29 0.14
C ASN A 3 -7.97 -8.15 0.21
N THR A 4 -7.27 -9.27 0.09
CA THR A 4 -5.81 -9.32 0.14
C THR A 4 -5.25 -9.60 -1.25
N PHE A 5 -4.17 -8.90 -1.63
CA PHE A 5 -3.41 -9.17 -2.85
C PHE A 5 -1.92 -8.92 -2.60
N THR A 6 -1.06 -9.44 -3.47
CA THR A 6 0.39 -9.31 -3.35
C THR A 6 0.97 -8.54 -4.52
N VAL A 7 2.00 -7.73 -4.24
CA VAL A 7 2.75 -6.96 -5.24
C VAL A 7 4.23 -7.30 -5.09
N THR A 8 4.90 -7.62 -6.21
CA THR A 8 6.35 -7.78 -6.22
C THR A 8 6.99 -6.41 -6.31
N LEU A 9 7.79 -6.08 -5.31
CA LEU A 9 8.55 -4.83 -5.25
C LEU A 9 9.83 -4.93 -6.09
N PRO A 10 10.28 -3.82 -6.70
CA PRO A 10 11.59 -3.73 -7.34
C PRO A 10 12.74 -4.05 -6.37
N GLY A 11 13.87 -4.55 -6.88
CA GLY A 11 14.98 -5.01 -6.03
C GLY A 11 15.62 -3.92 -5.15
N ASN A 12 15.38 -2.64 -5.46
CA ASN A 12 15.88 -1.48 -4.73
C ASN A 12 14.85 -0.85 -3.76
N TRP A 13 13.70 -1.48 -3.53
CA TRP A 13 12.61 -0.92 -2.72
C TRP A 13 13.00 -0.47 -1.33
N LYS A 14 13.96 -1.15 -0.69
CA LYS A 14 14.47 -0.75 0.64
C LYS A 14 15.09 0.64 0.63
N ALA A 15 15.81 0.99 -0.43
CA ALA A 15 16.43 2.31 -0.56
C ALA A 15 15.38 3.39 -0.88
N ARG A 16 14.28 2.99 -1.53
CA ARG A 16 13.17 3.87 -1.93
C ARG A 16 12.03 3.92 -0.92
N TRP A 17 12.17 3.22 0.21
CA TRP A 17 11.17 3.20 1.28
C TRP A 17 10.76 4.59 1.78
N PRO A 18 11.68 5.57 1.92
CA PRO A 18 11.30 6.94 2.24
C PRO A 18 10.39 7.57 1.17
N GLU A 19 10.61 7.30 -0.12
CA GLU A 19 9.76 7.79 -1.22
C GLU A 19 8.36 7.17 -1.15
N ILE A 20 8.26 5.87 -0.84
CA ILE A 20 6.99 5.17 -0.62
C ILE A 20 6.23 5.82 0.54
N ARG A 21 6.92 6.15 1.64
CA ARG A 21 6.28 6.80 2.79
C ARG A 21 5.77 8.21 2.44
N ASP A 22 6.63 9.06 1.88
CA ASP A 22 6.28 10.43 1.51
C ASP A 22 5.12 10.47 0.50
N ALA A 23 5.12 9.53 -0.45
CA ALA A 23 4.05 9.43 -1.42
C ALA A 23 2.75 8.91 -0.76
N ALA A 24 2.81 8.00 0.22
CA ALA A 24 1.63 7.57 0.97
C ALA A 24 1.00 8.75 1.73
N GLU A 25 1.82 9.54 2.44
CA GLU A 25 1.37 10.76 3.12
C GLU A 25 0.75 11.77 2.15
N LYS A 26 1.35 11.96 0.97
CA LYS A 26 0.84 12.84 -0.09
C LYS A 26 -0.55 12.43 -0.59
N TYR A 27 -0.83 11.12 -0.65
CA TYR A 27 -2.16 10.60 -1.00
C TYR A 27 -3.13 10.56 0.20
N LYS A 28 -2.80 11.25 1.29
CA LYS A 28 -3.56 11.29 2.55
C LYS A 28 -3.71 9.94 3.22
N PHE A 29 -2.79 9.01 2.97
CA PHE A 29 -2.68 7.80 3.76
C PHE A 29 -1.85 8.12 5.00
N LYS A 30 -2.47 7.98 6.18
CA LYS A 30 -1.75 8.13 7.44
C LYS A 30 -0.93 6.87 7.72
N VAL A 31 0.40 6.98 7.74
CA VAL A 31 1.29 5.88 8.16
C VAL A 31 1.27 5.79 9.69
N ILE A 32 0.73 4.69 10.22
CA ILE A 32 0.50 4.51 11.67
C ILE A 32 1.59 3.63 12.32
N ARG A 33 2.28 2.83 11.51
CA ARG A 33 3.35 1.91 11.91
C ARG A 33 4.48 1.97 10.88
N ASP A 34 5.73 1.95 11.34
CA ASP A 34 6.93 2.03 10.49
C ASP A 34 7.80 0.77 10.66
N GLY A 35 8.40 0.31 9.57
CA GLY A 35 9.12 -0.97 9.44
C GLY A 35 8.71 -1.77 8.20
N ASN A 36 8.53 -3.08 8.33
CA ASN A 36 8.05 -3.96 7.27
C ASN A 36 6.51 -3.93 7.11
N GLU A 37 5.81 -2.98 7.74
CA GLU A 37 4.35 -2.89 7.74
C GLU A 37 3.93 -1.42 7.71
N ILE A 38 3.03 -1.07 6.79
CA ILE A 38 2.44 0.26 6.63
C ILE A 38 0.93 0.10 6.76
N ASP A 39 0.35 0.68 7.80
CA ASP A 39 -1.09 0.91 7.84
C ASP A 39 -1.42 2.19 7.08
N PHE A 40 -2.53 2.18 6.33
CA PHE A 40 -3.02 3.34 5.62
C PHE A 40 -4.52 3.55 5.87
N ASP A 41 -4.92 4.79 6.11
CA ASP A 41 -6.31 5.23 6.15
C ASP A 41 -6.43 6.58 5.42
N GLY A 42 -7.25 6.63 4.38
CA GLY A 42 -7.45 7.81 3.55
C GLY A 42 -8.63 7.67 2.61
N LEU A 43 -9.40 8.76 2.41
CA LEU A 43 -10.52 8.85 1.46
C LEU A 43 -11.56 7.71 1.61
N GLY A 44 -11.76 7.22 2.84
CA GLY A 44 -12.70 6.13 3.14
C GLY A 44 -12.16 4.72 2.86
N VAL A 45 -10.92 4.60 2.38
CA VAL A 45 -10.19 3.33 2.22
C VAL A 45 -9.21 3.19 3.37
N ALA A 46 -9.26 2.05 4.07
CA ALA A 46 -8.28 1.68 5.09
C ALA A 46 -7.77 0.26 4.85
N GLY A 47 -6.50 0.03 5.15
CA GLY A 47 -5.84 -1.24 4.95
C GLY A 47 -4.42 -1.24 5.48
N ASN A 48 -3.72 -2.35 5.25
CA ASN A 48 -2.30 -2.50 5.60
C ASN A 48 -1.48 -3.04 4.42
N ILE A 49 -0.20 -2.71 4.41
CA ILE A 49 0.81 -3.22 3.47
C ILE A 49 1.94 -3.81 4.29
N LYS A 50 2.13 -5.13 4.23
CA LYS A 50 3.21 -5.83 4.90
C LYS A 50 4.25 -6.33 3.90
N VAL A 51 5.49 -5.88 4.01
CA VAL A 51 6.58 -6.25 3.12
C VAL A 51 7.40 -7.38 3.71
N ALA A 52 7.54 -8.47 2.97
CA ALA A 52 8.37 -9.61 3.29
C ALA A 52 9.32 -9.90 2.12
N GLY A 53 10.62 -9.64 2.29
CA GLY A 53 11.60 -9.80 1.21
C GLY A 53 11.36 -8.78 0.09
N ASN A 54 10.96 -9.24 -1.09
CA ASN A 54 10.56 -8.38 -2.23
C ASN A 54 9.07 -8.45 -2.52
N THR A 55 8.26 -8.93 -1.57
CA THR A 55 6.81 -9.08 -1.74
C THR A 55 6.08 -8.20 -0.74
N ALA A 56 5.25 -7.29 -1.24
CA ALA A 56 4.31 -6.52 -0.45
C ALA A 56 2.95 -7.23 -0.42
N HIS A 57 2.47 -7.58 0.76
CA HIS A 57 1.15 -8.12 1.02
C HIS A 57 0.22 -6.97 1.39
N VAL A 58 -0.78 -6.68 0.55
CA VAL A 58 -1.73 -5.60 0.77
C VAL A 58 -3.06 -6.18 1.22
N THR A 59 -3.58 -5.71 2.34
CA THR A 59 -4.91 -6.05 2.85
C THR A 59 -5.78 -4.80 2.83
N ILE A 60 -6.99 -4.88 2.26
CA ILE A 60 -7.99 -3.81 2.34
C ILE A 60 -9.04 -4.19 3.38
N ASP A 61 -9.05 -3.46 4.50
CA ASP A 61 -9.98 -3.67 5.62
C ASP A 61 -11.29 -2.92 5.41
N ARG A 62 -11.21 -1.68 4.92
CA ARG A 62 -12.36 -0.81 4.66
C ARG A 62 -12.22 -0.15 3.31
N LYS A 63 -13.32 -0.04 2.58
CA LYS A 63 -13.40 0.78 1.36
C LYS A 63 -14.83 1.27 1.13
N PRO A 64 -15.03 2.39 0.41
CA PRO A 64 -16.34 2.79 -0.04
C PRO A 64 -16.94 1.75 -1.01
N PHE A 65 -18.27 1.62 -1.02
CA PHE A 65 -18.96 0.64 -1.86
C PHE A 65 -18.71 0.86 -3.36
N PHE A 66 -18.64 2.13 -3.79
CA PHE A 66 -18.45 2.52 -5.19
C PHE A 66 -17.02 2.28 -5.71
N LEU A 67 -16.04 2.05 -4.82
CA LEU A 67 -14.67 1.75 -5.21
C LEU A 67 -14.49 0.24 -5.31
N SER A 68 -14.09 -0.26 -6.47
CA SER A 68 -13.78 -1.67 -6.64
C SER A 68 -12.41 -2.00 -6.04
N THR A 69 -12.29 -3.20 -5.48
CA THR A 69 -11.01 -3.70 -4.96
C THR A 69 -9.94 -3.74 -6.05
N SER A 70 -10.30 -4.11 -7.27
CA SER A 70 -9.38 -4.16 -8.42
C SER A 70 -8.80 -2.79 -8.77
N LEU A 71 -9.60 -1.72 -8.63
CA LEU A 71 -9.12 -0.36 -8.87
C LEU A 71 -8.13 0.07 -7.78
N ILE A 72 -8.44 -0.20 -6.51
CA ILE A 72 -7.52 0.05 -5.39
C ILE A 72 -6.23 -0.75 -5.59
N ALA A 73 -6.34 -2.03 -5.94
CA ALA A 73 -5.21 -2.90 -6.21
C ALA A 73 -4.35 -2.38 -7.37
N HIS A 74 -4.96 -1.89 -8.45
CA HIS A 74 -4.24 -1.28 -9.55
C HIS A 74 -3.46 -0.03 -9.12
N TYR A 75 -4.08 0.88 -8.35
CA TYR A 75 -3.40 2.08 -7.85
C TYR A 75 -2.27 1.76 -6.88
N VAL A 76 -2.52 0.87 -5.91
CA VAL A 76 -1.48 0.45 -4.94
C VAL A 76 -0.34 -0.28 -5.64
N THR A 77 -0.64 -1.14 -6.61
CA THR A 77 0.39 -1.83 -7.40
C THR A 77 1.23 -0.83 -8.17
N ASN A 78 0.62 0.09 -8.93
CA ASN A 78 1.34 1.12 -9.67
C ASN A 78 2.17 2.02 -8.75
N PHE A 79 1.65 2.33 -7.57
CA PHE A 79 2.36 3.11 -6.58
C PHE A 79 3.61 2.37 -6.09
N LEU A 80 3.45 1.13 -5.65
CA LEU A 80 4.54 0.30 -5.12
C LEU A 80 5.58 -0.07 -6.19
N THR A 81 5.20 -0.23 -7.45
CA THR A 81 6.16 -0.49 -8.54
C THR A 81 6.85 0.77 -9.04
N LYS A 82 6.18 1.93 -9.00
CA LYS A 82 6.76 3.20 -9.43
C LYS A 82 7.70 3.81 -8.38
N TYR A 83 7.35 3.67 -7.10
CA TYR A 83 8.06 4.27 -5.98
C TYR A 83 8.87 3.27 -5.14
N GLY A 84 8.63 1.97 -5.28
CA GLY A 84 9.49 0.92 -4.72
C GLY A 84 10.59 0.48 -5.64
#